data_AF-A0A937NCY4-F1
#
_entry.id   AF-A0A937NCY4-F1
#
_cell.length_a   1.000
_cell.length_b   1.000
_cell.length_c   1.000
_cell.angle_alpha   90.00
_cell.angle_beta   90.00
_cell.angle_gamma   90.00
#
_symmetry.space_group_name_H-M   'P 1'
#
loop_
_entity.id
_entity.type
_entity.pdbx_description
1 polymer ?
#
loop_
_entity_poly.entity_id
_entity_poly.type
_entity_poly.pdbx_seq_one_letter_code
_entity_poly.pdbx_strand_id
1 'polypeptide(L)'
;MMGMKTGLPLAVVGTSTYGVIGGFLMPGFLMGILQFGWLAVNSYFSAKLLAGLAGYAEGHAVHLAIGIIWALVAAFVGLKGIHYVAKVATFLPLIPLVILLVLFGKTASGLGGFDSEQLTGEVTTVGLTSLELFLVAVANIVGFFATAGAAGVDIASSNRSGKDVQLGGLVGVAGATIFTGCLALFIVAGTYGAGLMEGKDVILKPTELMETIMGEKVAQAFWLLLAIAAFPPACFSSLIAAASFKNTLPKVNPFISCGVGVAGSIALVVSGWAGRAEAVFLIIGASFGPICGAMTADYLLAGMKWPGPRAGFNPAGWISWALGFVVGAWNSLFSPLLAGMAERDIPIPQAMLDFRMYCPPVAAIIVGFVVYLALAILGMQSRTLEMPTAEQSEEEPEAAGEAG
;
A
#
# COMPACT_ATOMS: atom_id res chain seq x y z
N MET A 1 14.44 -1.98 -8.60
CA MET A 1 15.59 -1.99 -9.56
C MET A 1 15.34 -1.11 -10.77
N MET A 2 14.23 -1.25 -11.50
CA MET A 2 13.97 -0.42 -12.70
C MET A 2 14.08 1.08 -12.42
N GLY A 3 13.38 1.59 -11.41
CA GLY A 3 13.46 3.01 -11.03
C GLY A 3 14.89 3.49 -10.79
N MET A 4 15.67 2.78 -9.97
CA MET A 4 17.08 3.12 -9.72
C MET A 4 17.94 3.09 -10.99
N LYS A 5 17.68 2.16 -11.93
CA LYS A 5 18.46 2.08 -13.18
C LYS A 5 18.09 3.20 -14.17
N THR A 6 16.83 3.62 -14.19
CA THR A 6 16.33 4.57 -15.19
C THR A 6 16.28 6.01 -14.67
N GLY A 7 16.12 6.22 -13.37
CA GLY A 7 15.77 7.51 -12.78
C GLY A 7 14.36 8.00 -13.17
N LEU A 8 13.55 7.15 -13.81
CA LEU A 8 12.24 7.52 -14.36
C LEU A 8 11.10 7.08 -13.42
N PRO A 9 10.00 7.85 -13.37
CA PRO A 9 8.85 7.50 -12.54
C PRO A 9 8.12 6.26 -13.06
N LEU A 10 7.32 5.66 -12.19
CA LEU A 10 6.51 4.46 -12.47
C LEU A 10 5.61 4.64 -13.69
N ALA A 11 5.02 5.82 -13.86
CA ALA A 11 4.19 6.14 -15.02
C ALA A 11 4.94 6.01 -16.36
N VAL A 12 6.25 6.31 -16.37
CA VAL A 12 7.10 6.20 -17.57
C VAL A 12 7.65 4.78 -17.71
N VAL A 13 8.17 4.19 -16.63
CA VAL A 13 8.69 2.82 -16.66
C VAL A 13 7.62 1.83 -17.09
N GLY A 14 6.39 2.01 -16.60
CA GLY A 14 5.23 1.18 -16.94
C GLY A 14 4.79 1.24 -18.40
N THR A 15 5.25 2.22 -19.19
CA THR A 15 4.96 2.30 -20.64
C THR A 15 5.58 1.15 -21.43
N SER A 16 6.64 0.53 -20.90
CA SER A 16 7.16 -0.72 -21.44
C SER A 16 6.09 -1.80 -21.35
N THR A 17 5.56 -2.05 -20.15
CA THR A 17 4.64 -3.15 -19.90
C THR A 17 3.25 -2.89 -20.50
N TYR A 18 2.74 -1.66 -20.45
CA TYR A 18 1.35 -1.34 -20.82
C TYR A 18 1.18 -0.53 -22.11
N GLY A 19 2.28 -0.15 -22.74
CA GLY A 19 2.30 0.82 -23.85
C GLY A 19 2.18 2.26 -23.34
N VAL A 20 2.45 3.27 -24.16
CA VAL A 20 2.43 4.69 -23.76
C VAL A 20 1.05 5.13 -23.25
N ILE A 21 -0.04 4.72 -23.91
CA ILE A 21 -1.40 5.06 -23.48
C ILE A 21 -1.75 4.25 -22.22
N GLY A 22 -1.34 2.98 -22.16
CA GLY A 22 -1.67 2.14 -21.02
C GLY A 22 -0.87 2.45 -19.76
N GLY A 23 0.41 2.78 -19.90
CA GLY A 23 1.33 3.15 -18.83
C GLY A 23 0.89 4.43 -18.13
N PHE A 24 0.34 5.36 -18.91
CA PHE A 24 -0.33 6.54 -18.40
C PHE A 24 -1.52 6.22 -17.48
N LEU A 25 -2.38 5.28 -17.88
CA LEU A 25 -3.63 4.98 -17.18
C LEU A 25 -3.39 4.08 -15.95
N MET A 26 -2.69 2.96 -16.13
CA MET A 26 -2.54 1.91 -15.12
C MET A 26 -1.47 2.27 -14.07
N PRO A 27 -0.16 2.25 -14.35
CA PRO A 27 0.85 2.64 -13.36
C PRO A 27 0.90 4.14 -13.06
N GLY A 28 0.39 5.00 -13.95
CA GLY A 28 0.24 6.43 -13.70
C GLY A 28 -1.03 6.75 -12.92
N PHE A 29 -2.13 7.01 -13.61
CA PHE A 29 -3.32 7.65 -13.04
C PHE A 29 -3.96 6.85 -11.88
N LEU A 30 -4.08 5.54 -12.03
CA LEU A 30 -4.62 4.66 -10.98
C LEU A 30 -3.76 4.68 -9.70
N MET A 31 -2.43 4.78 -9.83
CA MET A 31 -1.55 4.94 -8.67
C MET A 31 -1.88 6.23 -7.92
N GLY A 32 -2.04 7.35 -8.64
CA GLY A 32 -2.43 8.61 -8.03
C GLY A 32 -3.73 8.51 -7.22
N ILE A 33 -4.77 7.90 -7.79
CA ILE A 33 -6.06 7.69 -7.09
C ILE A 33 -5.87 6.87 -5.81
N LEU A 34 -5.09 5.80 -5.85
CA LEU A 34 -4.94 4.91 -4.69
C LEU A 34 -4.12 5.53 -3.57
N GLN A 35 -3.17 6.40 -3.89
CA GLN A 35 -2.47 7.16 -2.86
C GLN A 35 -3.42 8.11 -2.09
N PHE A 36 -4.50 8.59 -2.71
CA PHE A 36 -5.56 9.28 -1.98
C PHE A 36 -6.38 8.32 -1.10
N GLY A 37 -6.57 7.07 -1.53
CA GLY A 37 -7.11 6.02 -0.67
C GLY A 37 -6.25 5.77 0.58
N TRP A 38 -4.93 5.68 0.42
CA TRP A 38 -3.97 5.54 1.53
C TRP A 38 -3.94 6.77 2.44
N LEU A 39 -4.07 7.98 1.87
CA LEU A 39 -4.27 9.20 2.65
C LEU A 39 -5.52 9.09 3.52
N ALA A 40 -6.64 8.61 2.96
CA ALA A 40 -7.88 8.42 3.72
C ALA A 40 -7.72 7.42 4.88
N VAL A 41 -7.14 6.25 4.61
CA VAL A 41 -6.89 5.21 5.65
C VAL A 41 -6.01 5.77 6.75
N ASN A 42 -4.90 6.42 6.40
CA ASN A 42 -4.00 7.01 7.38
C ASN A 42 -4.70 8.09 8.23
N SER A 43 -5.42 9.02 7.58
CA SER A 43 -6.16 10.08 8.26
C SER A 43 -7.22 9.52 9.20
N TYR A 44 -7.94 8.46 8.80
CA TYR A 44 -8.96 7.81 9.62
C TYR A 44 -8.35 7.22 10.90
N PHE A 45 -7.32 6.36 10.78
CA PHE A 45 -6.73 5.72 11.97
C PHE A 45 -5.91 6.68 12.84
N SER A 46 -5.23 7.67 12.25
CA SER A 46 -4.54 8.71 13.03
C SER A 46 -5.54 9.56 13.81
N ALA A 47 -6.65 9.94 13.17
CA ALA A 47 -7.72 10.66 13.84
C ALA A 47 -8.39 9.81 14.93
N LYS A 48 -8.55 8.50 14.74
CA LYS A 48 -9.10 7.60 15.77
C LYS A 48 -8.28 7.66 17.05
N LEU A 49 -6.95 7.60 16.95
CA LEU A 49 -6.05 7.71 18.10
C LEU A 49 -6.16 9.09 18.79
N LEU A 50 -6.22 10.17 18.02
CA LEU A 50 -6.31 11.53 18.55
C LEU A 50 -7.69 11.86 19.13
N ALA A 51 -8.76 11.33 18.56
CA ALA A 51 -10.10 11.45 19.09
C ALA A 51 -10.24 10.65 20.38
N GLY A 52 -9.65 9.45 20.43
CA GLY A 52 -9.57 8.63 21.64
C GLY A 52 -8.87 9.34 22.79
N LEU A 53 -7.77 10.05 22.51
CA LEU A 53 -7.10 10.93 23.50
C LEU A 53 -8.05 11.97 24.12
N ALA A 54 -8.98 12.49 23.33
CA ALA A 54 -9.98 13.45 23.77
C ALA A 54 -11.27 12.81 24.31
N GLY A 55 -11.30 11.49 24.49
CA GLY A 55 -12.44 10.74 25.02
C GLY A 55 -13.58 10.52 24.02
N TYR A 56 -13.32 10.67 22.71
CA TYR A 56 -14.32 10.48 21.66
C TYR A 56 -14.13 9.16 20.92
N ALA A 57 -15.23 8.44 20.73
CA ALA A 57 -15.25 7.17 20.01
C ALA A 57 -15.05 7.30 18.49
N GLU A 58 -14.72 6.18 17.85
CA GLU A 58 -14.72 6.05 16.40
C GLU A 58 -16.08 6.44 15.80
N GLY A 59 -16.06 7.07 14.62
CA GLY A 59 -17.25 7.63 13.96
C GLY A 59 -17.83 8.92 14.57
N HIS A 60 -17.36 9.38 15.74
CA HIS A 60 -17.83 10.64 16.34
C HIS A 60 -17.45 11.87 15.49
N ALA A 61 -18.21 12.97 15.61
CA ALA A 61 -17.95 14.20 14.84
C ALA A 61 -16.53 14.75 15.03
N VAL A 62 -15.98 14.64 16.25
CA VAL A 62 -14.59 15.04 16.56
C VAL A 62 -13.58 14.16 15.82
N HIS A 63 -13.80 12.85 15.79
CA HIS A 63 -12.97 11.92 15.03
C HIS A 63 -12.95 12.29 13.54
N LEU A 64 -14.12 12.52 12.94
CA LEU A 64 -14.22 12.88 11.53
C LEU A 64 -13.58 14.26 11.25
N ALA A 65 -13.78 15.24 12.13
CA ALA A 65 -13.18 16.57 12.01
C ALA A 65 -11.64 16.52 12.04
N ILE A 66 -11.06 15.75 12.96
CA ILE A 66 -9.61 15.53 13.02
C ILE A 66 -9.14 14.86 11.73
N GLY A 67 -9.86 13.84 11.24
CA GLY A 67 -9.50 13.14 10.00
C GLY A 67 -9.51 14.06 8.76
N ILE A 68 -10.46 14.98 8.68
CA ILE A 68 -10.52 16.00 7.62
C ILE A 68 -9.29 16.91 7.70
N ILE A 69 -9.00 17.46 8.88
CA ILE A 69 -7.85 18.36 9.08
C ILE A 69 -6.55 17.63 8.78
N TRP A 70 -6.41 16.39 9.24
CA TRP A 70 -5.23 15.56 8.99
C TRP A 70 -4.99 15.35 7.50
N ALA A 71 -6.02 14.98 6.74
CA ALA A 71 -5.93 14.78 5.30
C ALA A 71 -5.50 16.06 4.57
N LEU A 72 -6.09 17.21 4.93
CA LEU A 72 -5.75 18.51 4.34
C LEU A 72 -4.30 18.91 4.61
N VAL A 73 -3.86 18.79 5.87
CA VAL A 73 -2.51 19.19 6.28
C VAL A 73 -1.45 18.26 5.69
N ALA A 74 -1.68 16.94 5.70
CA ALA A 74 -0.77 15.97 5.10
C ALA A 74 -0.65 16.18 3.57
N ALA A 75 -1.77 16.43 2.90
CA ALA A 75 -1.75 16.74 1.48
C ALA A 75 -1.03 18.04 1.16
N PHE A 76 -1.25 19.10 1.95
CA PHE A 76 -0.55 20.36 1.79
C PHE A 76 0.97 20.20 1.92
N VAL A 77 1.44 19.46 2.94
CA VAL A 77 2.87 19.19 3.13
C VAL A 77 3.42 18.31 2.00
N GLY A 78 2.70 17.27 1.58
CA GLY A 78 3.09 16.42 0.46
C GLY A 78 3.22 17.20 -0.86
N LEU A 79 2.30 18.12 -1.12
CA LEU A 79 2.31 18.98 -2.32
C LEU A 79 3.48 19.96 -2.37
N LYS A 80 4.00 20.39 -1.21
CA LYS A 80 5.18 21.27 -1.11
C LYS A 80 6.49 20.56 -1.48
N GLY A 81 6.48 19.23 -1.59
CA GLY A 81 7.60 18.45 -2.13
C GLY A 81 8.43 17.72 -1.07
N ILE A 82 9.31 16.84 -1.56
CA ILE A 82 10.05 15.85 -0.76
C ILE A 82 10.91 16.47 0.35
N HIS A 83 11.44 17.67 0.16
CA HIS A 83 12.26 18.35 1.17
C HIS A 83 11.50 18.61 2.48
N TYR A 84 10.20 18.89 2.42
CA TYR A 84 9.37 19.06 3.60
C TYR A 84 9.00 17.73 4.23
N VAL A 85 8.65 16.73 3.41
CA VAL A 85 8.33 15.38 3.88
C VAL A 85 9.53 14.75 4.59
N ALA A 86 10.73 14.87 4.02
CA ALA A 86 11.97 14.32 4.58
C ALA A 86 12.33 14.94 5.94
N LYS A 87 12.08 16.24 6.15
CA LYS A 87 12.31 16.90 7.45
C LYS A 87 11.48 16.28 8.58
N VAL A 88 10.29 15.77 8.26
CA VAL A 88 9.39 15.16 9.24
C VAL A 88 9.64 13.64 9.35
N ALA A 89 10.17 12.99 8.31
CA ALA A 89 10.26 11.53 8.23
C ALA A 89 11.49 10.87 8.91
N THR A 90 12.60 11.58 9.13
CA THR A 90 13.89 10.93 9.43
C THR A 90 13.89 10.10 10.73
N PHE A 91 13.27 10.61 11.81
CA PHE A 91 13.33 9.96 13.13
C PHE A 91 11.98 9.56 13.70
N LEU A 92 10.87 10.07 13.16
CA LEU A 92 9.53 9.71 13.62
C LEU A 92 9.22 8.21 13.52
N PRO A 93 9.75 7.43 12.54
CA PRO A 93 9.58 5.98 12.52
C PRO A 93 10.25 5.23 13.69
N LEU A 94 11.15 5.86 14.45
CA LEU A 94 11.72 5.25 15.67
C LEU A 94 10.71 5.22 16.82
N ILE A 95 9.71 6.09 16.80
CA ILE A 95 8.67 6.17 17.84
C ILE A 95 7.89 4.86 17.97
N PRO A 96 7.25 4.30 16.91
CA PRO A 96 6.53 3.04 17.02
C PRO A 96 7.45 1.89 17.44
N LEU A 97 8.71 1.89 17.00
CA LEU A 97 9.70 0.90 17.44
C LEU A 97 9.92 0.95 18.96
N VAL A 98 10.17 2.14 19.52
CA VAL A 98 10.38 2.30 20.97
C VAL A 98 9.13 1.89 21.74
N ILE A 99 7.94 2.29 21.29
CA ILE A 99 6.67 1.92 21.93
C ILE A 99 6.50 0.39 21.96
N LEU A 100 6.75 -0.29 20.84
CA LEU A 100 6.68 -1.76 20.77
C LEU A 100 7.65 -2.41 21.74
N LEU A 101 8.90 -1.93 21.82
CA LEU A 101 9.89 -2.45 22.76
C LEU A 101 9.49 -2.26 24.23
N VAL A 102 8.89 -1.11 24.56
CA VAL A 102 8.39 -0.83 25.92
C VAL A 102 7.22 -1.75 26.26
N LEU A 103 6.24 -1.88 25.38
CA LEU A 103 5.08 -2.76 25.57
C LEU A 103 5.52 -4.22 25.70
N PHE A 104 6.44 -4.67 24.85
CA PHE A 104 7.00 -6.02 24.94
C PHE A 104 7.74 -6.22 26.26
N GLY A 105 8.62 -5.29 26.65
CA GLY A 105 9.34 -5.37 27.93
C GLY A 105 8.41 -5.46 29.15
N LYS A 106 7.21 -4.86 29.07
CA LYS A 106 6.19 -4.93 30.13
C LYS A 106 5.37 -6.21 30.15
N THR A 107 5.29 -6.92 29.04
CA THR A 107 4.41 -8.09 28.87
C THR A 107 5.20 -9.39 28.72
N ALA A 108 6.51 -9.32 28.47
CA ALA A 108 7.36 -10.47 28.18
C ALA A 108 7.35 -11.56 29.27
N SER A 109 7.23 -11.20 30.54
CA SER A 109 7.15 -12.17 31.63
C SER A 109 5.89 -13.03 31.61
N GLY A 110 4.82 -12.57 30.95
CA GLY A 110 3.57 -13.31 30.80
C GLY A 110 3.60 -14.36 29.69
N LEU A 111 4.59 -14.35 28.80
CA LEU A 111 4.61 -15.23 27.62
C LEU A 111 4.54 -16.72 27.98
N GLY A 112 5.17 -17.14 29.08
CA GLY A 112 5.16 -18.53 29.52
C GLY A 112 3.82 -19.00 30.09
N GLY A 113 2.94 -18.06 30.48
CA GLY A 113 1.60 -18.34 30.99
C GLY A 113 0.50 -18.15 29.94
N PHE A 114 0.85 -17.86 28.69
CA PHE A 114 -0.14 -17.68 27.63
C PHE A 114 -0.81 -19.01 27.26
N ASP A 115 -2.13 -19.00 27.27
CA ASP A 115 -2.96 -20.11 26.79
C ASP A 115 -3.88 -19.59 25.68
N SER A 116 -3.83 -20.25 24.52
CA SER A 116 -4.66 -19.87 23.37
C SER A 116 -6.16 -20.00 23.64
N GLU A 117 -6.58 -20.86 24.57
CA GLU A 117 -7.99 -21.02 24.94
C GLU A 117 -8.59 -19.72 25.50
N GLN A 118 -7.76 -18.86 26.10
CA GLN A 118 -8.16 -17.54 26.60
C GLN A 118 -8.61 -16.59 25.49
N LEU A 119 -8.16 -16.81 24.25
CA LEU A 119 -8.54 -15.99 23.09
C LEU A 119 -9.72 -16.55 22.32
N THR A 120 -10.01 -17.85 22.46
CA THR A 120 -11.02 -18.54 21.66
C THR A 120 -12.36 -18.69 22.39
N GLY A 121 -12.42 -18.67 23.72
CA GLY A 121 -13.67 -18.91 24.45
C GLY A 121 -14.43 -20.15 23.95
N GLU A 122 -15.77 -20.15 24.04
CA GLU A 122 -16.66 -21.12 23.36
C GLU A 122 -16.89 -20.79 21.87
N VAL A 123 -15.98 -20.07 21.20
CA VAL A 123 -16.15 -19.78 19.78
C VAL A 123 -15.96 -21.08 19.02
N THR A 124 -17.03 -21.58 18.38
CA THR A 124 -16.95 -22.61 17.33
C THR A 124 -15.85 -22.19 16.37
N THR A 125 -14.71 -22.88 16.44
CA THR A 125 -13.62 -22.67 15.50
C THR A 125 -14.20 -22.85 14.12
N VAL A 126 -14.26 -21.77 13.34
CA VAL A 126 -14.54 -21.85 11.91
C VAL A 126 -13.56 -22.90 11.40
N GLY A 127 -14.05 -23.99 10.79
CA GLY A 127 -13.26 -25.18 10.44
C GLY A 127 -12.21 -24.95 9.34
N LEU A 128 -11.60 -23.78 9.32
CA LEU A 128 -10.49 -23.41 8.47
C LEU A 128 -9.28 -24.24 8.89
N THR A 129 -8.67 -24.86 7.90
CA THR A 129 -7.41 -25.57 8.08
C THR A 129 -6.28 -24.57 8.41
N SER A 130 -5.21 -25.02 9.07
CA SER A 130 -4.03 -24.17 9.33
C SER A 130 -3.45 -23.59 8.04
N LEU A 131 -3.55 -24.31 6.93
CA LEU A 131 -3.13 -23.84 5.61
C LEU A 131 -4.00 -22.65 5.14
N GLU A 132 -5.32 -22.71 5.33
CA GLU A 132 -6.21 -21.61 4.95
C GLU A 132 -5.95 -20.35 5.77
N LEU A 133 -5.71 -20.49 7.08
CA LEU A 133 -5.32 -19.37 7.94
C LEU A 133 -3.99 -18.75 7.48
N PHE A 134 -3.01 -19.58 7.16
CA PHE A 134 -1.73 -19.12 6.61
C PHE A 134 -1.93 -18.35 5.30
N LEU A 135 -2.74 -18.88 4.36
CA LEU A 135 -2.99 -18.24 3.07
C LEU A 135 -3.76 -16.91 3.20
N VAL A 136 -4.65 -16.79 4.19
CA VAL A 136 -5.34 -15.52 4.52
C VAL A 136 -4.35 -14.49 5.08
N ALA A 137 -3.44 -14.90 5.96
CA ALA A 137 -2.39 -14.01 6.47
C ALA A 137 -1.47 -13.52 5.34
N VAL A 138 -1.04 -14.42 4.46
CA VAL A 138 -0.25 -14.07 3.27
C VAL A 138 -1.02 -13.13 2.35
N ALA A 139 -2.32 -13.38 2.11
CA ALA A 139 -3.15 -12.52 1.27
C ALA A 139 -3.21 -11.08 1.80
N ASN A 140 -3.40 -10.90 3.11
CA ASN A 140 -3.45 -9.60 3.74
C ASN A 140 -2.10 -8.86 3.66
N ILE A 141 -1.00 -9.54 3.94
CA ILE A 141 0.35 -8.96 3.87
C ILE A 141 0.68 -8.56 2.42
N VAL A 142 0.49 -9.47 1.46
CA VAL A 142 0.80 -9.20 0.05
C VAL A 142 -0.12 -8.12 -0.51
N GLY A 143 -1.41 -8.13 -0.17
CA GLY A 143 -2.37 -7.10 -0.58
C GLY A 143 -1.97 -5.71 -0.06
N PHE A 144 -1.57 -5.62 1.21
CA PHE A 144 -1.08 -4.38 1.81
C PHE A 144 0.16 -3.83 1.08
N PHE A 145 1.13 -4.69 0.74
CA PHE A 145 2.38 -4.26 0.09
C PHE A 145 2.30 -4.17 -1.45
N ALA A 146 1.19 -4.56 -2.08
CA ALA A 146 1.11 -4.60 -3.55
C ALA A 146 1.37 -3.23 -4.19
N THR A 147 0.76 -2.15 -3.67
CA THR A 147 1.02 -0.78 -4.15
C THR A 147 2.42 -0.30 -3.83
N ALA A 148 2.99 -0.68 -2.68
CA ALA A 148 4.36 -0.35 -2.34
C ALA A 148 5.37 -1.06 -3.28
N GLY A 149 5.08 -2.29 -3.70
CA GLY A 149 5.85 -3.02 -4.69
C GLY A 149 5.92 -2.30 -6.04
N ALA A 150 4.78 -1.80 -6.53
CA ALA A 150 4.73 -1.01 -7.76
C ALA A 150 5.38 0.38 -7.59
N ALA A 151 5.01 1.12 -6.54
CA ALA A 151 5.60 2.42 -6.17
C ALA A 151 7.12 2.33 -5.91
N GLY A 152 7.65 1.13 -5.68
CA GLY A 152 9.07 0.87 -5.54
C GLY A 152 9.90 1.39 -6.72
N VAL A 153 9.30 1.60 -7.90
CA VAL A 153 9.95 2.31 -9.01
C VAL A 153 10.21 3.77 -8.65
N ASP A 154 9.20 4.50 -8.18
CA ASP A 154 9.34 5.91 -7.79
C ASP A 154 10.26 6.07 -6.58
N ILE A 155 10.08 5.21 -5.57
CA ILE A 155 10.85 5.23 -4.32
C ILE A 155 12.33 4.98 -4.59
N ALA A 156 12.65 4.00 -5.44
CA ALA A 156 14.03 3.63 -5.73
C ALA A 156 14.70 4.50 -6.79
N SER A 157 13.98 5.45 -7.41
CA SER A 157 14.49 6.25 -8.54
C SER A 157 15.73 7.08 -8.20
N SER A 158 15.90 7.45 -6.93
CA SER A 158 17.02 8.24 -6.41
C SER A 158 18.03 7.43 -5.61
N ASN A 159 17.90 6.09 -5.56
CA ASN A 159 18.85 5.24 -4.86
C ASN A 159 20.20 5.20 -5.57
N ARG A 160 21.30 5.24 -4.80
CA ARG A 160 22.67 5.26 -5.32
C ARG A 160 23.09 3.95 -5.96
N SER A 161 22.58 2.81 -5.46
CA SER A 161 23.01 1.49 -5.88
C SER A 161 21.93 0.42 -5.70
N GLY A 162 22.09 -0.71 -6.39
CA GLY A 162 21.18 -1.85 -6.26
C GLY A 162 21.19 -2.45 -4.86
N LYS A 163 22.33 -2.35 -4.16
CA LYS A 163 22.46 -2.76 -2.76
C LYS A 163 21.56 -1.92 -1.85
N ASP A 164 21.49 -0.61 -2.07
CA ASP A 164 20.61 0.28 -1.30
C ASP A 164 19.13 -0.08 -1.53
N VAL A 165 18.75 -0.42 -2.76
CA VAL A 165 17.39 -0.89 -3.09
C VAL A 165 17.06 -2.20 -2.36
N GLN A 166 17.99 -3.17 -2.39
CA GLN A 166 17.80 -4.46 -1.73
C GLN A 166 17.73 -4.33 -0.21
N LEU A 167 18.61 -3.53 0.41
CA LEU A 167 18.58 -3.28 1.85
C LEU A 167 17.30 -2.55 2.27
N GLY A 168 16.85 -1.57 1.47
CA GLY A 168 15.57 -0.89 1.70
C GLY A 168 14.40 -1.88 1.69
N GLY A 169 14.36 -2.81 0.74
CA GLY A 169 13.32 -3.84 0.68
C GLY A 169 13.42 -4.90 1.79
N LEU A 170 14.61 -5.51 1.96
CA LEU A 170 14.79 -6.64 2.89
C LEU A 170 14.80 -6.20 4.35
N VAL A 171 15.50 -5.11 4.69
CA VAL A 171 15.62 -4.64 6.07
C VAL A 171 14.52 -3.63 6.38
N GLY A 172 14.35 -2.63 5.51
CA GLY A 172 13.42 -1.52 5.73
C GLY A 172 11.94 -1.91 5.62
N VAL A 173 11.59 -2.79 4.68
CA VAL A 173 10.20 -3.25 4.50
C VAL A 173 9.99 -4.60 5.18
N ALA A 174 10.63 -5.67 4.70
CA ALA A 174 10.36 -7.03 5.18
C ALA A 174 10.79 -7.20 6.65
N GLY A 175 12.03 -6.84 7.00
CA GLY A 175 12.55 -6.94 8.36
C GLY A 175 11.75 -6.13 9.36
N ALA A 176 11.48 -4.85 9.08
CA ALA A 176 10.66 -4.00 9.95
C ALA A 176 9.23 -4.54 10.14
N THR A 177 8.61 -5.07 9.08
CA THR A 177 7.26 -5.65 9.16
C THR A 177 7.24 -6.91 9.99
N ILE A 178 8.16 -7.85 9.75
CA ILE A 178 8.28 -9.09 10.51
C ILE A 178 8.50 -8.78 11.99
N PHE A 179 9.46 -7.90 12.27
CA PHE A 179 9.78 -7.48 13.63
C PHE A 179 8.56 -6.89 14.35
N THR A 180 7.86 -5.95 13.69
CA THR A 180 6.67 -5.29 14.24
C THR A 180 5.52 -6.28 14.46
N GLY A 181 5.26 -7.16 13.49
CA GLY A 181 4.21 -8.19 13.58
C GLY A 181 4.47 -9.20 14.68
N CYS A 182 5.70 -9.71 14.80
CA CYS A 182 6.09 -10.63 15.87
C CYS A 182 5.98 -9.98 17.25
N LEU A 183 6.48 -8.74 17.41
CA LEU A 183 6.32 -8.03 18.69
C LEU A 183 4.85 -7.78 19.02
N ALA A 184 4.01 -7.40 18.05
CA ALA A 184 2.58 -7.24 18.27
C ALA A 184 1.93 -8.52 18.79
N LEU A 185 2.25 -9.68 18.20
CA LEU A 185 1.76 -10.99 18.66
C LEU A 185 2.26 -11.31 20.08
N PHE A 186 3.54 -11.09 20.36
CA PHE A 186 4.10 -11.35 21.68
C PHE A 186 3.55 -10.40 22.75
N ILE A 187 3.28 -9.14 22.42
CA ILE A 187 2.63 -8.20 23.34
C ILE A 187 1.24 -8.70 23.70
N VAL A 188 0.44 -9.13 22.71
CA VAL A 188 -0.89 -9.71 22.97
C VAL A 188 -0.74 -10.95 23.85
N ALA A 189 0.03 -11.96 23.43
CA ALA A 189 0.22 -13.19 24.17
C ALA A 189 0.71 -12.95 25.61
N GLY A 190 1.70 -12.07 25.79
CA GLY A 190 2.24 -11.72 27.10
C GLY A 190 1.26 -10.94 27.98
N THR A 191 0.36 -10.14 27.39
CA THR A 191 -0.69 -9.43 28.14
C THR A 191 -1.70 -10.41 28.73
N TYR A 192 -2.13 -11.40 27.94
CA TYR A 192 -3.06 -12.44 28.38
C TYR A 192 -2.40 -13.39 29.38
N GLY A 193 -1.21 -13.90 29.07
CA GLY A 193 -0.49 -14.82 29.96
C GLY A 193 0.00 -14.19 31.28
N ALA A 194 0.00 -12.86 31.38
CA ALA A 194 0.20 -12.14 32.64
C ALA A 194 -1.09 -11.93 33.46
N GLY A 195 -2.24 -12.40 33.00
CA GLY A 195 -3.54 -12.25 33.67
C GLY A 195 -4.16 -10.84 33.56
N LEU A 196 -3.59 -9.94 32.74
CA LEU A 196 -4.04 -8.53 32.68
C LEU A 196 -5.42 -8.35 32.01
N MET A 197 -5.89 -9.38 31.30
CA MET A 197 -7.16 -9.41 30.59
C MET A 197 -8.21 -10.34 31.24
N GLU A 198 -7.94 -10.87 32.44
CA GLU A 198 -8.91 -11.72 33.15
C GLU A 198 -10.24 -10.97 33.39
N GLY A 199 -11.35 -11.60 33.00
CA GLY A 199 -12.70 -11.03 33.15
C GLY A 199 -13.00 -9.83 32.25
N LYS A 200 -12.15 -9.52 31.26
CA LYS A 200 -12.36 -8.46 30.27
C LYS A 200 -12.69 -9.05 28.89
N ASP A 201 -13.25 -8.21 28.03
CA ASP A 201 -13.49 -8.58 26.63
C ASP A 201 -12.18 -8.89 25.89
N VAL A 202 -12.25 -9.83 24.95
CA VAL A 202 -11.09 -10.22 24.14
C VAL A 202 -10.71 -9.10 23.18
N ILE A 203 -9.54 -8.51 23.41
CA ILE A 203 -8.89 -7.50 22.57
C ILE A 203 -7.59 -8.06 21.99
N LEU A 204 -7.44 -8.01 20.67
CA LEU A 204 -6.26 -8.52 19.96
C LEU A 204 -5.36 -7.41 19.38
N LYS A 205 -5.78 -6.14 19.50
CA LYS A 205 -5.04 -4.99 18.97
C LYS A 205 -4.12 -4.41 20.04
N PRO A 206 -2.79 -4.43 19.85
CA PRO A 206 -1.86 -3.86 20.84
C PRO A 206 -2.14 -2.41 21.20
N THR A 207 -2.63 -1.60 20.24
CA THR A 207 -3.00 -0.20 20.48
C THR A 207 -4.14 -0.05 21.49
N GLU A 208 -5.11 -0.96 21.47
CA GLU A 208 -6.25 -0.95 22.40
C GLU A 208 -5.87 -1.57 23.75
N LEU A 209 -4.85 -2.44 23.79
CA LEU A 209 -4.30 -3.00 25.03
C LEU A 209 -3.39 -2.03 25.81
N MET A 210 -2.95 -0.92 25.21
CA MET A 210 -1.98 -0.01 25.85
C MET A 210 -2.45 0.52 27.20
N GLU A 211 -3.74 0.82 27.36
CA GLU A 211 -4.29 1.28 28.65
C GLU A 211 -4.17 0.20 29.73
N THR A 212 -4.46 -1.06 29.38
CA THR A 212 -4.31 -2.19 30.30
C THR A 212 -2.85 -2.45 30.66
N ILE A 213 -1.92 -2.27 29.70
CA ILE A 213 -0.48 -2.57 29.90
C ILE A 213 0.23 -1.43 30.65
N MET A 214 -0.06 -0.18 30.32
CA MET A 214 0.74 0.99 30.73
C MET A 214 -0.02 1.96 31.65
N GLY A 215 -1.33 1.82 31.77
CA GLY A 215 -2.22 2.81 32.38
C GLY A 215 -2.62 3.93 31.42
N GLU A 216 -3.75 4.57 31.71
CA GLU A 216 -4.43 5.55 30.86
C GLU A 216 -3.51 6.67 30.35
N LYS A 217 -2.81 7.36 31.26
CA LYS A 217 -1.96 8.52 30.91
C LYS A 217 -0.83 8.17 29.93
N VAL A 218 -0.19 7.01 30.12
CA VAL A 218 0.93 6.59 29.27
C VAL A 218 0.41 6.07 27.93
N ALA A 219 -0.72 5.36 27.93
CA ALA A 219 -1.39 4.93 26.71
C ALA A 219 -1.80 6.13 25.83
N GLN A 220 -2.40 7.16 26.42
CA GLN A 220 -2.74 8.42 25.77
C GLN A 220 -1.51 9.10 25.13
N ALA A 221 -0.39 9.16 25.85
CA ALA A 221 0.87 9.66 25.30
C ALA A 221 1.37 8.80 24.13
N PHE A 222 1.28 7.47 24.22
CA PHE A 222 1.65 6.58 23.13
C PHE A 222 0.76 6.74 21.90
N TRP A 223 -0.55 6.90 22.07
CA TRP A 223 -1.47 7.19 20.96
C TRP A 223 -1.16 8.50 20.25
N LEU A 224 -0.87 9.56 21.00
CA LEU A 224 -0.42 10.83 20.43
C LEU A 224 0.88 10.66 19.63
N LEU A 225 1.87 9.98 20.22
CA LEU A 225 3.16 9.73 19.58
C LEU A 225 3.02 8.88 18.31
N LEU A 226 2.16 7.85 18.33
CA LEU A 226 1.85 7.02 17.16
C LEU A 226 1.14 7.80 16.07
N ALA A 227 0.18 8.67 16.42
CA ALA A 227 -0.46 9.55 15.45
C ALA A 227 0.57 10.47 14.78
N ILE A 228 1.45 11.11 15.55
CA ILE A 228 2.54 11.93 15.01
C ILE A 228 3.45 11.11 14.09
N ALA A 229 3.82 9.89 14.49
CA ALA A 229 4.65 9.00 13.68
C ALA A 229 3.97 8.51 12.39
N ALA A 230 2.64 8.50 12.34
CA ALA A 230 1.86 8.17 11.15
C ALA A 230 1.74 9.32 10.15
N PHE A 231 2.12 10.55 10.53
CA PHE A 231 2.00 11.73 9.67
C PHE A 231 2.92 11.70 8.42
N PRO A 232 4.23 11.33 8.50
CA PRO A 232 5.07 11.26 7.31
C PRO A 232 4.56 10.29 6.23
N PRO A 233 4.11 9.06 6.53
CA PRO A 233 3.47 8.20 5.54
C PRO A 233 2.28 8.86 4.81
N ALA A 234 1.46 9.66 5.51
CA ALA A 234 0.35 10.40 4.90
C ALA A 234 0.84 11.45 3.88
N CYS A 235 1.90 12.18 4.25
CA CYS A 235 2.55 13.16 3.39
C CYS A 235 3.20 12.49 2.17
N PHE A 236 3.84 11.34 2.34
CA PHE A 236 4.42 10.54 1.26
C PHE A 236 3.36 10.06 0.27
N SER A 237 2.25 9.53 0.77
CA SER A 237 1.12 9.14 -0.06
C SER A 237 0.67 10.31 -0.94
N SER A 238 0.45 11.47 -0.33
CA SER A 238 0.05 12.69 -1.04
C SER A 238 1.09 13.18 -2.06
N LEU A 239 2.39 13.05 -1.73
CA LEU A 239 3.49 13.40 -2.63
C LEU A 239 3.49 12.51 -3.89
N ILE A 240 3.36 11.19 -3.72
CA ILE A 240 3.30 10.25 -4.84
C ILE A 240 2.03 10.50 -5.67
N ALA A 241 0.90 10.77 -5.02
CA ALA A 241 -0.34 11.14 -5.70
C ALA A 241 -0.17 12.37 -6.58
N ALA A 242 0.48 13.41 -6.03
CA ALA A 242 0.75 14.65 -6.76
C ALA A 242 1.73 14.46 -7.91
N ALA A 243 2.79 13.68 -7.71
CA ALA A 243 3.74 13.35 -8.78
C ALA A 243 3.03 12.59 -9.91
N SER A 244 2.19 11.61 -9.56
CA SER A 244 1.37 10.86 -10.49
C SER A 244 0.48 11.78 -11.32
N PHE A 245 -0.32 12.64 -10.69
CA PHE A 245 -1.24 13.53 -11.40
C PHE A 245 -0.53 14.63 -12.19
N LYS A 246 0.64 15.10 -11.77
CA LYS A 246 1.47 15.99 -12.60
C LYS A 246 1.90 15.32 -13.90
N ASN A 247 2.28 14.04 -13.81
CA ASN A 247 2.73 13.27 -14.97
C ASN A 247 1.58 12.85 -15.88
N THR A 248 0.40 12.56 -15.33
CA THR A 248 -0.76 12.11 -16.11
C THR A 248 -1.74 13.21 -16.49
N LEU A 249 -1.75 14.35 -15.82
CA LEU A 249 -2.64 15.46 -16.17
C LEU A 249 -1.81 16.74 -16.33
N PRO A 250 -0.84 16.79 -17.27
CA PRO A 250 0.10 17.91 -17.37
C PRO A 250 -0.58 19.24 -17.72
N LYS A 251 -1.79 19.19 -18.30
CA LYS A 251 -2.60 20.36 -18.65
C LYS A 251 -3.54 20.82 -17.51
N VAL A 252 -3.61 20.07 -16.41
CA VAL A 252 -4.47 20.40 -15.26
C VAL A 252 -3.59 20.93 -14.14
N ASN A 253 -4.00 22.03 -13.51
CA ASN A 253 -3.28 22.56 -12.37
C ASN A 253 -3.19 21.49 -11.25
N PRO A 254 -1.98 21.13 -10.77
CA PRO A 254 -1.79 20.12 -9.74
C PRO A 254 -2.56 20.39 -8.44
N PHE A 255 -2.78 21.66 -8.07
CA PHE A 255 -3.57 22.00 -6.89
C PHE A 255 -5.06 21.62 -7.07
N ILE A 256 -5.58 21.71 -8.29
CA ILE A 256 -6.97 21.33 -8.59
C ILE A 256 -7.10 19.80 -8.60
N SER A 257 -6.24 19.10 -9.36
CA SER A 257 -6.32 17.64 -9.45
C SER A 257 -6.06 16.95 -8.11
N CYS A 258 -5.08 17.45 -7.34
CA CYS A 258 -4.82 16.94 -6.00
C CYS A 258 -5.90 17.37 -5.01
N GLY A 259 -6.46 18.59 -5.15
CA GLY A 259 -7.58 19.05 -4.32
C GLY A 259 -8.82 18.14 -4.45
N VAL A 260 -9.14 17.70 -5.67
CA VAL A 260 -10.21 16.71 -5.91
C VAL A 260 -9.86 15.36 -5.27
N GLY A 261 -8.62 14.90 -5.38
CA GLY A 261 -8.16 13.68 -4.71
C GLY A 261 -8.26 13.73 -3.18
N VAL A 262 -7.91 14.87 -2.58
CA VAL A 262 -8.06 15.12 -1.14
C VAL A 262 -9.53 15.16 -0.74
N ALA A 263 -10.40 15.79 -1.54
CA ALA A 263 -11.84 15.77 -1.30
C ALA A 263 -12.39 14.34 -1.33
N GLY A 264 -11.93 13.50 -2.28
CA GLY A 264 -12.25 12.07 -2.30
C GLY A 264 -11.74 11.33 -1.06
N SER A 265 -10.53 11.65 -0.59
CA SER A 265 -9.98 11.09 0.65
C SER A 265 -10.83 11.44 1.86
N ILE A 266 -11.26 12.71 1.96
CA ILE A 266 -12.17 13.19 3.00
C ILE A 266 -13.51 12.47 2.94
N ALA A 267 -14.09 12.28 1.76
CA ALA A 267 -15.34 11.52 1.61
C ALA A 267 -15.21 10.07 2.10
N LEU A 268 -14.06 9.43 1.86
CA LEU A 268 -13.76 8.08 2.36
C LEU A 268 -13.58 8.05 3.89
N VAL A 269 -13.01 9.10 4.48
CA VAL A 269 -12.90 9.25 5.95
C VAL A 269 -14.28 9.44 6.57
N VAL A 270 -15.07 10.39 6.07
CA VAL A 270 -16.38 10.75 6.62
C VAL A 270 -17.40 9.63 6.46
N SER A 271 -17.33 8.87 5.37
CA SER A 271 -18.22 7.71 5.15
C SER A 271 -17.86 6.48 6.00
N GLY A 272 -16.71 6.49 6.68
CA GLY A 272 -16.21 5.33 7.45
C GLY A 272 -15.63 4.21 6.58
N TRP A 273 -15.65 4.32 5.25
CA TRP A 273 -15.08 3.31 4.36
C TRP A 273 -13.57 3.15 4.56
N ALA A 274 -12.86 4.22 4.89
CA ALA A 274 -11.45 4.18 5.23
C ALA A 274 -11.12 3.29 6.44
N GLY A 275 -12.08 3.08 7.35
CA GLY A 275 -11.93 2.17 8.49
C GLY A 275 -11.96 0.68 8.11
N ARG A 276 -12.45 0.33 6.91
CA ARG A 276 -12.55 -1.06 6.41
C ARG A 276 -11.27 -1.48 5.67
N ALA A 277 -10.13 -1.35 6.34
CA ALA A 277 -8.79 -1.52 5.77
C ALA A 277 -8.60 -2.85 5.02
N GLU A 278 -9.09 -3.97 5.57
CA GLU A 278 -8.99 -5.30 4.94
C GLU A 278 -9.64 -5.33 3.54
N ALA A 279 -10.88 -4.86 3.42
CA ALA A 279 -11.59 -4.83 2.14
C ALA A 279 -10.87 -3.96 1.11
N VAL A 280 -10.28 -2.85 1.56
CA VAL A 280 -9.46 -1.96 0.72
C VAL A 280 -8.19 -2.69 0.24
N PHE A 281 -7.48 -3.40 1.12
CA PHE A 281 -6.25 -4.11 0.78
C PHE A 281 -6.47 -5.27 -0.19
N LEU A 282 -7.61 -5.97 -0.10
CA LEU A 282 -7.95 -7.04 -1.03
C LEU A 282 -8.14 -6.52 -2.46
N ILE A 283 -8.88 -5.42 -2.63
CA ILE A 283 -9.10 -4.81 -3.95
C ILE A 283 -7.80 -4.22 -4.51
N ILE A 284 -7.03 -3.55 -3.66
CA ILE A 284 -5.72 -3.00 -4.05
C ILE A 284 -4.77 -4.12 -4.48
N GLY A 285 -4.67 -5.18 -3.67
CA GLY A 285 -3.87 -6.37 -3.96
C GLY A 285 -4.27 -7.04 -5.26
N ALA A 286 -5.57 -7.15 -5.52
CA ALA A 286 -6.10 -7.70 -6.76
C ALA A 286 -5.69 -6.91 -8.01
N SER A 287 -5.61 -5.58 -7.91
CA SER A 287 -5.26 -4.72 -9.04
C SER A 287 -3.76 -4.55 -9.23
N PHE A 288 -3.01 -4.38 -8.14
CA PHE A 288 -1.56 -4.13 -8.19
C PHE A 288 -0.71 -5.40 -8.25
N GLY A 289 -1.24 -6.52 -7.76
CA GLY A 289 -0.62 -7.82 -7.92
C GLY A 289 -0.21 -8.10 -9.38
N PRO A 290 -1.14 -8.10 -10.34
CA PRO A 290 -0.79 -8.39 -11.72
C PRO A 290 0.06 -7.30 -12.37
N ILE A 291 -0.01 -6.05 -11.88
CA ILE A 291 0.91 -5.00 -12.32
C ILE A 291 2.35 -5.36 -11.98
N CYS A 292 2.61 -5.71 -10.72
CA CYS A 292 3.91 -6.17 -10.26
C CYS A 292 4.37 -7.42 -11.01
N GLY A 293 3.47 -8.38 -11.23
CA GLY A 293 3.75 -9.60 -11.99
C GLY A 293 4.19 -9.31 -13.43
N ALA A 294 3.38 -8.57 -14.18
CA ALA A 294 3.64 -8.24 -15.59
C ALA A 294 4.91 -7.40 -15.77
N MET A 295 5.13 -6.40 -14.90
CA MET A 295 6.34 -5.58 -14.94
C MET A 295 7.60 -6.38 -14.61
N THR A 296 7.49 -7.37 -13.72
CA THR A 296 8.59 -8.29 -13.40
C THR A 296 8.91 -9.17 -14.60
N ALA A 297 7.89 -9.74 -15.27
CA ALA A 297 8.09 -10.53 -16.48
C ALA A 297 8.75 -9.73 -17.60
N ASP A 298 8.27 -8.51 -17.87
CA ASP A 298 8.85 -7.60 -18.87
C ASP A 298 10.31 -7.28 -18.57
N TYR A 299 10.64 -7.00 -17.30
CA TYR A 299 12.00 -6.73 -16.85
C TYR A 299 12.95 -7.94 -17.05
N LEU A 300 12.48 -9.15 -16.74
CA LEU A 300 13.28 -10.37 -16.91
C LEU A 300 13.49 -10.70 -18.39
N LEU A 301 12.45 -10.58 -19.21
CA LEU A 301 12.54 -10.78 -20.67
C LEU A 301 13.49 -9.78 -21.33
N ALA A 302 13.55 -8.54 -20.82
CA ALA A 302 14.47 -7.52 -21.29
C ALA A 302 15.91 -7.67 -20.73
N GLY A 303 16.27 -8.82 -20.17
CA GLY A 303 17.61 -9.07 -19.64
C GLY A 303 17.94 -8.23 -18.41
N MET A 304 16.95 -8.03 -17.53
CA MET A 304 17.06 -7.17 -16.33
C MET A 304 17.37 -5.71 -16.66
N LYS A 305 16.86 -5.21 -17.78
CA LYS A 305 16.91 -3.80 -18.19
C LYS A 305 15.50 -3.30 -18.46
N TRP A 306 15.33 -1.99 -18.50
CA TRP A 306 14.08 -1.40 -18.98
C TRP A 306 14.12 -1.39 -20.52
N PRO A 307 13.17 -2.02 -21.23
CA PRO A 307 13.21 -2.14 -22.69
C PRO A 307 12.78 -0.85 -23.42
N GLY A 308 12.42 0.20 -22.70
CA GLY A 308 11.89 1.44 -23.26
C GLY A 308 10.38 1.43 -23.47
N PRO A 309 9.80 2.56 -23.90
CA PRO A 309 8.36 2.70 -24.10
C PRO A 309 7.85 1.83 -25.26
N ARG A 310 6.63 1.29 -25.15
CA ARG A 310 5.95 0.59 -26.25
C ARG A 310 4.77 1.40 -26.79
N ALA A 311 4.48 1.28 -28.08
CA ALA A 311 3.43 2.08 -28.71
C ALA A 311 2.01 1.75 -28.19
N GLY A 312 1.17 2.79 -28.11
CA GLY A 312 -0.28 2.64 -27.88
C GLY A 312 -0.64 1.90 -26.59
N PHE A 313 -1.55 0.94 -26.72
CA PHE A 313 -1.79 -0.08 -25.70
C PHE A 313 -0.94 -1.31 -26.01
N ASN A 314 -0.26 -1.87 -25.01
CA ASN A 314 0.46 -3.13 -25.14
C ASN A 314 -0.45 -4.31 -24.76
N PRO A 315 -0.89 -5.16 -25.72
CA PRO A 315 -1.82 -6.25 -25.43
C PRO A 315 -1.32 -7.21 -24.34
N ALA A 316 -0.02 -7.56 -24.37
CA ALA A 316 0.59 -8.40 -23.36
C ALA A 316 0.38 -7.87 -21.93
N GLY A 317 0.59 -6.57 -21.72
CA GLY A 317 0.34 -5.91 -20.43
C GLY A 317 -1.13 -5.90 -20.03
N TRP A 318 -2.01 -5.45 -20.92
CA TRP A 318 -3.43 -5.29 -20.59
C TRP A 318 -4.17 -6.60 -20.33
N ILE A 319 -3.91 -7.63 -21.14
CA ILE A 319 -4.52 -8.94 -20.95
C ILE A 319 -3.99 -9.58 -19.65
N SER A 320 -2.69 -9.46 -19.37
CA SER A 320 -2.10 -9.95 -18.13
C SER A 320 -2.69 -9.29 -16.89
N TRP A 321 -2.92 -7.97 -16.94
CA TRP A 321 -3.62 -7.24 -15.88
C TRP A 321 -5.06 -7.68 -15.72
N ALA A 322 -5.84 -7.74 -16.82
CA ALA A 322 -7.25 -8.08 -16.76
C ALA A 322 -7.48 -9.49 -16.18
N LEU A 323 -6.74 -10.49 -16.67
CA LEU A 323 -6.84 -11.86 -16.16
C LEU A 323 -6.37 -11.97 -14.71
N GLY A 324 -5.28 -11.30 -14.36
CA GLY A 324 -4.80 -11.26 -12.98
C GLY A 324 -5.78 -10.55 -12.04
N PHE A 325 -6.44 -9.48 -12.47
CA PHE A 325 -7.46 -8.79 -11.69
C PHE A 325 -8.69 -9.66 -11.45
N VAL A 326 -9.15 -10.41 -12.47
CA VAL A 326 -10.25 -11.39 -12.31
C VAL A 326 -9.92 -12.41 -11.22
N VAL A 327 -8.71 -12.95 -11.25
CA VAL A 327 -8.21 -13.90 -10.26
C VAL A 327 -8.08 -13.25 -8.87
N GLY A 328 -7.48 -12.06 -8.80
CA GLY A 328 -7.25 -11.36 -7.54
C GLY A 328 -8.51 -10.86 -6.86
N ALA A 329 -9.50 -10.40 -7.62
CA ALA A 329 -10.77 -9.90 -7.12
C ALA A 329 -11.85 -10.98 -7.11
N TRP A 330 -11.50 -12.26 -7.35
CA TRP A 330 -12.47 -13.34 -7.50
C TRP A 330 -13.43 -13.41 -6.31
N ASN A 331 -12.89 -13.57 -5.10
CA ASN A 331 -13.71 -13.74 -3.89
C ASN A 331 -14.50 -12.48 -3.53
N SER A 332 -13.95 -11.29 -3.79
CA SER A 332 -14.52 -10.02 -3.33
C SER A 332 -15.50 -9.38 -4.31
N LEU A 333 -15.37 -9.68 -5.61
CA LEU A 333 -16.13 -9.02 -6.68
C LEU A 333 -16.84 -10.03 -7.57
N PHE A 334 -16.12 -11.00 -8.15
CA PHE A 334 -16.68 -11.86 -9.19
C PHE A 334 -17.57 -12.98 -8.64
N SER A 335 -17.18 -13.65 -7.55
CA SER A 335 -18.00 -14.67 -6.89
C SER A 335 -19.34 -14.09 -6.39
N PRO A 336 -19.38 -12.95 -5.68
CA PRO A 336 -20.65 -12.29 -5.32
C PRO A 336 -21.48 -11.85 -6.54
N LEU A 337 -20.83 -11.34 -7.60
CA LEU A 337 -21.52 -10.95 -8.83
C LEU A 337 -22.18 -12.15 -9.50
N LEU A 338 -21.48 -13.27 -9.62
CA LEU A 338 -21.99 -14.51 -10.23
C LEU A 338 -23.12 -15.12 -9.40
N ALA A 339 -23.01 -15.11 -8.07
CA ALA A 339 -24.09 -15.52 -7.18
C ALA A 339 -25.35 -14.68 -7.40
N GLY A 340 -25.22 -13.35 -7.45
CA GLY A 340 -26.35 -12.45 -7.73
C GLY A 340 -26.93 -12.59 -9.15
N MET A 341 -26.15 -13.08 -10.12
CA MET A 341 -26.65 -13.44 -11.45
C MET A 341 -27.42 -14.77 -11.43
N ALA A 342 -26.92 -15.77 -10.69
CA ALA A 342 -27.59 -17.06 -10.50
C ALA A 342 -28.95 -16.89 -9.79
N GLU A 343 -29.03 -15.98 -8.81
CA GLU A 343 -30.30 -15.58 -8.16
C GLU A 343 -31.31 -14.96 -9.13
N ARG A 344 -30.86 -14.47 -10.30
CA ARG A 344 -31.71 -13.88 -11.36
C ARG A 344 -31.94 -14.84 -12.53
N ASP A 345 -31.88 -16.15 -12.27
CA ASP A 345 -32.11 -17.24 -13.24
C ASP A 345 -31.13 -17.23 -14.44
N ILE A 346 -29.96 -16.59 -14.30
CA ILE A 346 -28.89 -16.70 -15.32
C ILE A 346 -28.12 -18.00 -15.08
N PRO A 347 -27.97 -18.88 -16.09
CA PRO A 347 -27.31 -20.18 -15.91
C PRO A 347 -25.80 -19.98 -15.68
N ILE A 348 -25.38 -20.12 -14.42
CA ILE A 348 -23.96 -20.13 -14.01
C ILE A 348 -23.58 -21.56 -13.58
N PRO A 349 -22.45 -22.12 -14.05
CA PRO A 349 -21.99 -23.44 -13.60
C PRO A 349 -21.75 -23.46 -12.08
N GLN A 350 -22.28 -24.47 -11.38
CA GLN A 350 -22.13 -24.60 -9.92
C GLN A 350 -20.66 -24.61 -9.48
N ALA A 351 -19.78 -25.24 -10.26
CA ALA A 351 -18.34 -25.26 -10.01
C ALA A 351 -17.72 -23.86 -9.95
N MET A 352 -18.30 -22.87 -10.63
CA MET A 352 -17.83 -21.48 -10.61
C MET A 352 -18.33 -20.72 -9.37
N LEU A 353 -19.52 -21.07 -8.87
CA LEU A 353 -20.08 -20.51 -7.63
C LEU A 353 -19.35 -21.05 -6.39
N ASP A 354 -18.98 -22.33 -6.42
CA ASP A 354 -18.27 -22.99 -5.31
C ASP A 354 -16.76 -22.69 -5.31
N PHE A 355 -16.24 -22.14 -6.41
CA PHE A 355 -14.81 -21.87 -6.54
C PHE A 355 -14.39 -20.68 -5.67
N ARG A 356 -13.41 -20.94 -4.79
CA ARG A 356 -12.75 -19.94 -3.96
C ARG A 356 -11.30 -19.76 -4.40
N MET A 357 -10.91 -18.52 -4.66
CA MET A 357 -9.50 -18.20 -4.91
C MET A 357 -8.73 -18.18 -3.60
N TYR A 358 -7.77 -19.07 -3.46
CA TYR A 358 -6.85 -19.05 -2.33
C TYR A 358 -5.72 -18.04 -2.57
N CYS A 359 -5.42 -17.25 -1.55
CA CYS A 359 -4.43 -16.17 -1.60
C CYS A 359 -4.53 -15.25 -2.84
N PRO A 360 -5.67 -14.55 -3.05
CA PRO A 360 -5.95 -13.86 -4.31
C PRO A 360 -4.86 -12.87 -4.77
N PRO A 361 -4.25 -12.03 -3.90
CA PRO A 361 -3.19 -11.11 -4.33
C PRO A 361 -1.95 -11.82 -4.90
N VAL A 362 -1.54 -12.96 -4.32
CA VAL A 362 -0.42 -13.76 -4.83
C VAL A 362 -0.78 -14.41 -6.15
N ALA A 363 -1.98 -15.01 -6.23
CA ALA A 363 -2.48 -15.59 -7.47
C ALA A 363 -2.52 -14.54 -8.60
N ALA A 364 -2.94 -13.31 -8.29
CA ALA A 364 -2.97 -12.20 -9.24
C ALA A 364 -1.56 -11.80 -9.74
N ILE A 365 -0.55 -11.78 -8.85
CA ILE A 365 0.87 -11.57 -9.23
C ILE A 365 1.33 -12.67 -10.19
N ILE A 366 1.08 -13.93 -9.84
CA ILE A 366 1.52 -15.09 -10.64
C ILE A 366 0.85 -15.05 -12.02
N VAL A 367 -0.46 -14.81 -12.07
CA VAL A 367 -1.20 -14.75 -13.34
C VAL A 367 -0.73 -13.57 -14.18
N GLY A 368 -0.53 -12.38 -13.60
CA GLY A 368 0.05 -11.25 -14.32
C GLY A 368 1.43 -11.57 -14.90
N PHE A 369 2.29 -12.25 -14.14
CA PHE A 369 3.61 -12.67 -14.59
C PHE A 369 3.53 -13.69 -15.74
N VAL A 370 2.81 -14.79 -15.54
CA VAL A 370 2.75 -15.92 -16.47
C VAL A 370 2.05 -15.53 -17.77
N VAL A 371 0.94 -14.81 -17.68
CA VAL A 371 0.20 -14.35 -18.86
C VAL A 371 1.03 -13.36 -19.65
N TYR A 372 1.70 -12.40 -19.00
CA TYR A 372 2.58 -11.48 -19.72
C TYR A 372 3.69 -12.23 -20.45
N LEU A 373 4.35 -13.17 -19.76
CA LEU A 373 5.43 -13.99 -20.32
C LEU A 373 4.95 -14.77 -21.55
N ALA A 374 3.81 -15.46 -21.46
CA ALA A 374 3.24 -16.22 -22.57
C ALA A 374 2.91 -15.32 -23.76
N LEU A 375 2.23 -14.19 -23.54
CA LEU A 375 1.85 -13.26 -24.60
C LEU A 375 3.06 -12.59 -25.24
N ALA A 376 4.11 -12.30 -24.48
CA ALA A 376 5.36 -11.77 -25.00
C ALA A 376 6.08 -12.79 -25.90
N ILE A 377 6.13 -14.06 -25.51
CA ILE A 377 6.69 -15.15 -26.34
C ILE A 377 5.88 -15.32 -27.63
N LEU A 378 4.56 -15.12 -27.58
CA LEU A 378 3.68 -15.13 -28.75
C LEU A 378 3.80 -13.87 -29.63
N GLY A 379 4.70 -12.93 -29.31
CA GLY A 379 4.91 -11.72 -30.08
C GLY A 379 3.79 -10.68 -29.94
N MET A 380 2.95 -10.78 -28.90
CA MET A 380 1.85 -9.84 -28.65
C MET A 380 2.29 -8.56 -27.93
N GLN A 381 3.59 -8.26 -27.96
CA GLN A 381 4.13 -7.00 -27.49
C GLN A 381 4.01 -5.93 -28.59
N SER A 382 3.50 -4.75 -28.22
CA SER A 382 3.55 -3.59 -29.12
C SER A 382 4.99 -3.20 -29.44
N ARG A 383 5.20 -2.59 -30.62
CA ARG A 383 6.52 -2.10 -31.04
C ARG A 383 7.14 -1.18 -29.98
N THR A 384 8.45 -1.31 -29.77
CA THR A 384 9.23 -0.37 -28.96
C THR A 384 9.33 0.98 -29.68
N LEU A 385 9.39 2.04 -28.89
CA LEU A 385 9.57 3.41 -29.35
C LEU A 385 10.94 3.92 -28.89
N GLU A 386 11.54 4.80 -29.68
CA GLU A 386 12.74 5.51 -29.28
C GLU A 386 12.41 6.55 -28.22
N MET A 387 13.29 6.68 -27.23
CA MET A 387 13.21 7.76 -26.26
C MET A 387 13.69 9.06 -26.94
N PRO A 388 12.99 10.19 -26.75
CA PRO A 388 13.54 11.47 -27.15
C PRO A 388 14.88 11.68 -26.42
N THR A 389 15.97 11.78 -27.16
CA THR A 389 17.25 12.23 -26.61
C THR A 389 17.03 13.67 -26.19
N ALA A 390 17.24 14.00 -24.91
CA ALA A 390 17.26 15.40 -24.51
C ALA A 390 18.42 16.06 -25.28
N GLU A 391 18.11 16.95 -26.22
CA GLU A 391 19.10 17.89 -26.75
C GLU A 391 19.63 18.66 -25.55
N GLN A 392 20.86 18.34 -25.14
CA GLN A 392 21.63 19.23 -24.30
C GLN A 392 21.81 20.50 -25.13
N SER A 393 21.05 21.54 -24.81
CA SER A 393 21.37 22.89 -25.26
C SER A 393 22.75 23.21 -24.72
N GLU A 394 23.77 23.10 -25.57
CA GLU A 394 25.05 23.76 -25.40
C GLU A 394 24.77 25.26 -25.41
N GLU A 395 24.44 25.83 -24.24
CA GLU A 395 24.72 27.24 -24.01
C GLU A 395 26.24 27.33 -23.91
N GLU A 396 26.88 27.70 -25.03
CA GLU A 396 28.24 28.18 -25.08
C GLU A 396 28.44 29.22 -23.96
N PRO A 397 29.51 29.11 -23.15
CA PRO A 397 29.86 30.18 -22.24
C PRO A 397 30.25 31.39 -23.08
N GLU A 398 29.43 32.43 -23.05
CA GLU A 398 29.70 33.72 -23.66
C GLU A 398 31.09 34.18 -23.19
N ALA A 399 32.04 34.18 -24.12
CA ALA A 399 33.41 34.54 -23.87
C ALA A 399 33.44 35.98 -23.34
N ALA A 400 33.92 36.15 -22.11
CA ALA A 400 34.36 37.43 -21.59
C ALA A 400 35.49 37.96 -22.49
N GLY A 401 35.12 38.75 -23.49
CA GLY A 401 36.04 39.50 -24.32
C GLY A 401 36.62 40.66 -23.50
N GLU A 402 37.86 40.49 -23.06
CA GLU A 402 38.75 41.61 -22.80
C GLU A 402 39.02 42.37 -24.11
N ALA A 403 38.74 43.67 -24.14
CA ALA A 403 39.45 44.63 -24.98
C ALA A 403 39.16 46.07 -24.54
N GLY A 404 40.23 46.80 -24.17
CA GLY A 404 40.36 48.25 -24.38
C GLY A 404 40.07 49.15 -23.20
#